data_AF-A0A0A9GHH4-F1
#
_entry.id   AF-A0A0A9GHH4-F1
#
_cell.length_a   1.000
_cell.length_b   1.000
_cell.length_c   1.000
_cell.angle_alpha   90.00
_cell.angle_beta   90.00
_cell.angle_gamma   90.00
#
_symmetry.space_group_name_H-M   'P 1'
#
loop_
_entity.id
_entity.type
_entity.pdbx_description
1 polymer ?
#
loop_
_entity_poly.entity_id
_entity_poly.type
_entity_poly.pdbx_seq_one_letter_code
_entity_poly.pdbx_strand_id
1 'polypeptide(L)'
;MTDGITNIIDSLDPSVVDAMNGALGIKFYVPKSAELDNFTTRWNRKFQIDNPNDPPLKLSIFRLWRYDTTWAVAQAAENVGFNNRTSFQKPAVPRTSTSLDVLRT
;
A
#
# COMPACT_ATOMS: atom_id res chain seq x y z
N MET A 1 12.69 21.97 -4.64
CA MET A 1 11.79 20.90 -4.18
C MET A 1 10.38 21.38 -4.47
N THR A 2 9.79 20.91 -5.57
CA THR A 2 8.55 21.47 -6.16
C THR A 2 7.69 20.40 -6.82
N ASP A 3 8.25 19.22 -7.09
CA ASP A 3 7.63 18.08 -7.75
C ASP A 3 6.49 17.46 -6.93
N GLY A 4 6.59 17.42 -5.60
CA GLY A 4 5.51 16.89 -4.75
C GLY A 4 4.18 17.64 -4.92
N ILE A 5 4.22 18.97 -4.87
CA ILE A 5 3.04 19.86 -4.91
C ILE A 5 2.40 19.86 -6.30
N THR A 6 3.21 19.90 -7.35
CA THR A 6 2.74 19.97 -8.74
C THR A 6 2.02 18.70 -9.17
N ASN A 7 2.35 17.55 -8.59
CA ASN A 7 1.64 16.29 -8.82
C ASN A 7 0.23 16.23 -8.21
N ILE A 8 -0.07 17.12 -7.24
CA ILE A 8 -1.37 17.20 -6.57
C ILE A 8 -2.11 18.51 -6.85
N ILE A 9 -1.65 19.32 -7.81
CA ILE A 9 -2.20 20.65 -8.10
C ILE A 9 -3.71 20.61 -8.41
N ASP A 10 -4.19 19.55 -9.07
CA ASP A 10 -5.60 19.35 -9.40
C ASP A 10 -6.50 19.16 -8.15
N SER A 11 -5.90 18.97 -6.97
CA SER A 11 -6.61 18.77 -5.69
C SER A 11 -6.45 19.93 -4.71
N LEU A 12 -5.67 20.95 -5.06
CA LEU A 12 -5.50 22.13 -4.22
C LEU A 12 -6.67 23.11 -4.41
N ASP A 13 -6.92 23.92 -3.40
CA ASP A 13 -7.87 25.03 -3.52
C ASP A 13 -7.39 26.02 -4.60
N PRO A 14 -8.29 26.55 -5.46
CA PRO A 14 -7.93 27.52 -6.48
C PRO A 14 -7.17 28.74 -5.95
N SER A 15 -7.46 29.21 -4.73
CA SER A 15 -6.75 30.33 -4.10
C SER A 15 -5.27 30.01 -3.81
N VAL A 16 -4.96 28.75 -3.49
CA VAL A 16 -3.58 28.30 -3.28
C VAL A 16 -2.82 28.30 -4.60
N VAL A 17 -3.47 27.88 -5.68
CA VAL A 17 -2.87 27.89 -7.03
C VAL A 17 -2.65 29.33 -7.50
N ASP A 18 -3.61 30.23 -7.26
CA ASP A 18 -3.49 31.66 -7.60
C ASP A 18 -2.35 32.35 -6.85
N ALA A 19 -2.20 32.04 -5.55
CA ALA A 19 -1.13 32.58 -4.71
C ALA A 19 0.29 32.17 -5.16
N MET A 20 0.44 31.10 -5.97
CA MET A 20 1.73 30.70 -6.52
C MET A 20 2.24 31.65 -7.61
N ASN A 21 1.43 32.61 -8.07
CA ASN A 21 1.73 33.76 -8.95
C ASN A 21 3.08 33.69 -9.69
N GLY A 22 3.12 33.00 -10.83
CA GLY A 22 4.32 32.87 -11.68
C GLY A 22 5.17 31.62 -11.42
N ALA A 23 4.74 30.72 -10.53
CA ALA A 23 5.43 29.45 -10.31
C ALA A 23 5.34 28.51 -11.53
N LEU A 24 6.45 27.85 -11.84
CA LEU A 24 6.53 26.78 -12.83
C LEU A 24 6.76 25.44 -12.12
N GLY A 25 6.01 24.43 -12.55
CA GLY A 25 6.01 23.11 -11.94
C GLY A 25 6.19 21.97 -12.95
N ILE A 26 6.73 20.85 -12.47
CA ILE A 26 6.87 19.62 -13.27
C ILE A 26 5.95 18.55 -12.66
N LYS A 27 5.10 17.93 -13.46
CA LYS A 27 4.22 16.83 -13.06
C LYS A 27 4.73 15.54 -13.69
N PHE A 28 4.75 14.45 -12.91
CA PHE A 28 5.12 13.16 -13.47
C PHE A 28 4.04 12.68 -14.44
N TYR A 29 4.47 12.28 -15.62
CA TYR A 29 3.59 11.73 -16.64
C TYR A 29 3.53 10.21 -16.49
N VAL A 30 2.32 9.68 -16.37
CA VAL A 30 2.06 8.23 -16.44
C VAL A 30 1.43 7.96 -17.80
N PRO A 31 2.09 7.21 -18.70
CA PRO A 31 1.52 6.83 -19.99
C PRO A 31 0.22 6.07 -19.82
N LYS A 32 -0.74 6.30 -20.73
CA LYS A 32 -1.99 5.54 -20.75
C LYS A 32 -1.70 4.09 -21.14
N SER A 33 -2.33 3.15 -20.45
CA SER A 33 -2.24 1.71 -20.75
C SER A 33 -3.53 1.01 -20.34
N ALA A 34 -3.80 -0.16 -20.94
CA ALA A 34 -4.97 -0.97 -20.57
C ALA A 34 -4.91 -1.45 -19.12
N GLU A 35 -3.72 -1.71 -18.60
CA GLU A 35 -3.47 -2.07 -17.20
C GLU A 35 -3.81 -0.94 -16.25
N LEU A 36 -3.43 0.31 -16.60
CA LEU A 36 -3.76 1.50 -15.83
C LEU A 36 -5.29 1.73 -15.79
N ASP A 37 -5.98 1.55 -16.91
CA ASP A 37 -7.43 1.71 -16.99
C ASP A 37 -8.17 0.64 -16.17
N ASN A 38 -7.71 -0.62 -16.26
CA ASN A 38 -8.22 -1.73 -15.45
C ASN A 38 -7.97 -1.48 -13.95
N PHE A 39 -6.75 -1.07 -13.59
CA PHE A 39 -6.43 -0.72 -12.21
C PHE A 39 -7.31 0.43 -11.71
N THR A 40 -7.49 1.49 -12.48
CA THR A 40 -8.32 2.64 -12.13
C THR A 40 -9.78 2.22 -11.89
N THR A 41 -10.34 1.38 -12.76
CA THR A 41 -11.69 0.84 -12.61
C THR A 41 -11.85 0.05 -11.30
N ARG A 42 -10.90 -0.86 -11.02
CA ARG A 42 -10.91 -1.67 -9.80
C ARG A 42 -10.75 -0.81 -8.54
N TRP A 43 -9.83 0.16 -8.59
CA TRP A 43 -9.59 1.10 -7.50
C TRP A 43 -10.85 1.89 -7.16
N ASN A 44 -11.48 2.54 -8.16
CA ASN A 44 -12.68 3.35 -7.95
C ASN A 44 -13.82 2.53 -7.35
N ARG A 45 -14.03 1.31 -7.86
CA ARG A 45 -15.05 0.40 -7.32
C ARG A 45 -14.77 0.04 -5.85
N LYS A 46 -13.53 -0.34 -5.52
CA LYS A 46 -13.18 -0.73 -4.15
C LYS A 46 -13.26 0.46 -3.19
N PHE A 47 -12.79 1.63 -3.63
CA PHE A 47 -12.83 2.85 -2.83
C PHE A 47 -14.26 3.24 -2.46
N GLN A 48 -15.20 3.19 -3.42
CA GLN A 48 -16.61 3.51 -3.16
C GLN A 48 -17.27 2.51 -2.20
N ILE A 49 -16.91 1.23 -2.29
CA ILE A 49 -17.42 0.20 -1.37
C ILE A 49 -16.92 0.46 0.06
N ASP A 50 -15.64 0.79 0.19
CA ASP A 50 -15.00 0.99 1.49
C ASP A 50 -15.34 2.34 2.13
N ASN A 51 -15.62 3.35 1.30
CA ASN A 51 -15.86 4.74 1.70
C ASN A 51 -17.13 5.27 1.01
N PRO A 52 -18.33 4.76 1.38
CA PRO A 52 -19.56 5.04 0.64
C PRO A 52 -20.01 6.50 0.68
N ASN A 53 -19.60 7.25 1.71
CA ASN A 53 -19.98 8.66 1.90
C ASN A 53 -18.91 9.64 1.39
N ASP A 54 -17.74 9.14 1.01
CA ASP A 54 -16.63 9.98 0.57
C ASP A 54 -16.74 10.27 -0.93
N PRO A 55 -16.29 11.46 -1.37
CA PRO A 55 -16.25 11.77 -2.79
C PRO A 55 -15.26 10.84 -3.52
N PRO A 56 -15.47 10.59 -4.82
CA PRO A 56 -14.55 9.80 -5.63
C PRO A 56 -13.12 10.33 -5.52
N LEU A 57 -12.19 9.44 -5.20
CA LEU A 57 -10.80 9.81 -5.01
C LEU A 57 -10.01 9.61 -6.30
N LYS A 58 -9.56 10.72 -6.90
CA LYS A 58 -8.73 10.67 -8.10
C LYS A 58 -7.43 9.90 -7.83
N LEU A 59 -7.09 9.01 -8.75
CA LEU A 59 -5.86 8.24 -8.68
C LEU A 59 -4.65 9.16 -8.90
N SER A 60 -3.73 9.20 -7.93
CA SER A 60 -2.48 9.97 -8.00
C SER A 60 -1.27 9.06 -8.25
N ILE A 61 -0.17 9.63 -8.75
CA ILE A 61 1.06 8.86 -8.98
C ILE A 61 1.60 8.22 -7.70
N PHE A 62 1.46 8.89 -6.55
CA PHE A 62 1.87 8.33 -5.27
C PHE A 62 1.06 7.10 -4.88
N ARG A 63 -0.21 7.02 -5.29
CA ARG A 63 -1.06 5.84 -5.07
C ARG A 63 -0.64 4.69 -5.97
N LEU A 64 -0.29 4.98 -7.23
CA LEU A 64 0.28 3.98 -8.15
C LEU A 64 1.59 3.41 -7.58
N TRP A 65 2.53 4.26 -7.19
CA TRP A 65 3.79 3.80 -6.60
C TRP A 65 3.60 3.01 -5.31
N ARG A 66 2.65 3.41 -4.46
CA ARG A 66 2.30 2.62 -3.27
C ARG A 66 1.83 1.22 -3.62
N TYR A 67 1.00 1.09 -4.66
CA TYR A 67 0.55 -0.22 -5.13
C TYR A 67 1.72 -1.07 -5.61
N ASP A 68 2.56 -0.53 -6.50
CA ASP A 68 3.71 -1.23 -7.06
C ASP A 68 4.73 -1.61 -5.98
N THR A 69 4.96 -0.73 -5.02
CA THR A 69 5.87 -0.98 -3.89
C THR A 69 5.32 -2.10 -3.00
N THR A 70 4.03 -2.06 -2.67
CA THR A 70 3.40 -3.11 -1.83
C THR A 70 3.45 -4.46 -2.55
N TRP A 71 3.19 -4.47 -3.85
CA TRP A 71 3.30 -5.67 -4.68
C TRP A 71 4.73 -6.21 -4.70
N ALA A 72 5.74 -5.36 -4.94
CA ALA A 72 7.14 -5.75 -4.93
C ALA A 72 7.58 -6.31 -3.57
N VAL A 73 7.16 -5.70 -2.47
CA VAL A 73 7.43 -6.19 -1.11
C VAL A 73 6.77 -7.55 -0.87
N ALA A 74 5.51 -7.74 -1.28
CA ALA A 74 4.81 -9.02 -1.16
C ALA A 74 5.52 -10.13 -1.94
N GLN A 75 5.90 -9.86 -3.19
CA GLN A 75 6.67 -10.79 -4.03
C GLN A 75 8.03 -11.14 -3.40
N ALA A 76 8.73 -10.16 -2.82
CA ALA A 76 10.00 -10.40 -2.14
C ALA A 76 9.83 -11.28 -0.89
N ALA A 77 8.81 -11.01 -0.07
CA ALA A 77 8.50 -11.81 1.11
C ALA A 77 8.15 -13.27 0.75
N GLU A 78 7.38 -13.45 -0.32
CA GLU A 78 7.05 -14.77 -0.86
C GLU A 78 8.31 -15.52 -1.32
N ASN A 79 9.17 -14.86 -2.10
CA ASN A 79 10.43 -15.46 -2.57
C ASN A 79 11.38 -15.85 -1.44
N VAL A 80 11.49 -15.03 -0.39
CA VAL A 80 12.30 -15.38 0.80
C VAL A 80 11.69 -16.57 1.55
N GLY A 81 10.36 -16.66 1.65
CA GLY A 81 9.68 -17.80 2.26
C GLY A 81 9.88 -19.11 1.50
N PHE A 82 9.98 -19.06 0.16
CA PHE A 82 10.32 -20.22 -0.66
C PHE A 82 11.80 -20.64 -0.51
N ASN A 83 12.72 -19.67 -0.49
CA ASN A 83 14.16 -19.93 -0.39
C ASN A 83 14.59 -20.36 1.03
N ASN A 84 13.84 -19.95 2.07
CA ASN A 84 14.04 -20.33 3.46
C ASN A 84 13.09 -21.44 3.92
N ARG A 85 12.68 -22.36 3.03
CA ARG A 85 11.96 -23.61 3.39
C ARG A 85 12.76 -24.55 4.31
N THR A 86 13.89 -24.14 4.87
CA THR A 86 14.46 -24.73 6.08
C THR A 86 13.75 -24.13 7.29
N SER A 87 12.66 -24.79 7.68
CA SER A 87 11.99 -24.74 8.98
C SER A 87 11.90 -23.37 9.68
N PHE A 88 10.67 -22.82 9.73
CA PHE A 88 10.27 -22.08 10.92
C PHE A 88 10.48 -23.02 12.12
N GLN A 89 11.62 -22.89 12.80
CA GLN A 89 11.85 -23.56 14.07
C GLN A 89 10.89 -22.92 15.05
N LYS A 90 9.72 -23.54 15.22
CA LYS A 90 8.86 -23.29 16.36
C LYS A 90 9.77 -23.41 17.59
N PRO A 91 9.86 -22.39 18.46
CA PRO A 91 10.67 -22.48 19.66
C PRO A 91 10.32 -23.78 20.38
N ALA A 92 11.32 -24.60 20.71
CA ALA A 92 11.10 -25.83 21.42
C ALA A 92 10.43 -25.48 22.76
N VAL A 93 9.14 -25.75 22.89
CA VAL A 93 8.45 -25.71 24.18
C VAL A 93 9.12 -26.79 25.03
N PRO A 94 9.79 -26.45 26.15
CA PRO A 94 10.29 -27.46 27.07
C PRO A 94 9.07 -28.21 27.59
N ARG A 95 8.93 -29.49 27.22
CA ARG A 95 7.95 -30.37 27.85
C ARG A 95 8.47 -30.69 29.24
N THR A 96 8.17 -29.86 30.23
CA THR A 96 8.19 -30.30 31.62
C THR A 96 6.94 -31.17 31.81
N SER A 97 7.10 -32.48 31.64
CA SER A 97 6.12 -33.45 32.10
C SER A 97 6.21 -33.52 33.61
N THR A 98 5.43 -32.70 34.30
CA THR A 98 5.15 -32.96 35.72
C THR A 98 3.86 -33.77 35.76
N SER A 99 3.99 -35.10 35.74
CA SER A 99 2.89 -36.00 36.08
C SER A 99 2.47 -35.70 37.52
N LEU A 100 1.25 -35.19 37.70
CA LEU A 100 0.62 -35.06 39.01
C LEU A 100 -0.27 -36.29 39.25
N ASP A 101 0.37 -37.44 39.41
CA ASP A 101 -0.25 -38.67 39.90
C ASP A 101 0.46 -39.11 41.19
N VAL A 102 0.46 -38.25 42.21
CA VAL A 102 0.62 -38.69 43.60
C VAL A 102 -0.23 -37.77 44.45
N LEU A 103 -1.40 -38.26 44.88
CA LEU A 103 -1.89 -38.22 46.26
C LEU A 103 -3.25 -38.93 46.28
N ARG A 104 -3.19 -40.26 46.35
CA ARG A 104 -4.25 -41.08 46.90
C ARG A 104 -3.98 -41.22 48.39
N THR A 105 -4.86 -40.63 49.19
CA THR A 105 -5.29 -41.11 50.51
C THR A 105 -6.70 -40.64 50.71
#